data_AF-A0AAE8IB81-F1
#
_entry.id   AF-A0AAE8IB81-F1
#
_cell.length_a   1.000
_cell.length_b   1.000
_cell.length_c   1.000
_cell.angle_alpha   90.00
_cell.angle_beta   90.00
_cell.angle_gamma   90.00
#
_symmetry.space_group_name_H-M   'P 1'
#
loop_
_entity.id
_entity.type
_entity.pdbx_description
1 polymer ?
#
loop_
_entity_poly.entity_id
_entity_poly.type
_entity_poly.pdbx_seq_one_letter_code
_entity_poly.pdbx_strand_id
1 'polypeptide(L)'
;MTERPPTAKKTSRAAPPAERPRTGAPRAIADLMPEIGRTAFRKFGFVQSSIVTRWNDIVGADYAAITAPESIRFPVGQKSGGTLQLTVMSGHAPMIQHALPDIIERVNRFFGYAAVAKVAMKQGMVGPAPVERRPPPRNLKPIPVELGDSLRDIGDPELRKVLESLAQGLANSNGLPKIG
;
A
#
# COMPACT_ATOMS: atom_id res chain seq x y z
N MET A 1 21.08 -0.13 -86.25
CA MET A 1 20.74 -1.55 -86.38
C MET A 1 21.59 -2.30 -85.36
N THR A 2 21.13 -3.11 -84.41
CA THR A 2 19.83 -3.70 -84.09
C THR A 2 20.08 -4.44 -82.76
N GLU A 3 19.33 -4.10 -81.70
CA GLU A 3 18.81 -4.98 -80.60
C GLU A 3 19.80 -5.75 -79.68
N ARG A 4 19.53 -6.16 -78.43
CA ARG A 4 18.62 -5.88 -77.28
C ARG A 4 19.24 -6.64 -76.05
N PRO A 5 18.78 -6.43 -74.79
CA PRO A 5 19.46 -6.69 -73.49
C PRO A 5 19.14 -8.13 -72.96
N PRO A 6 19.24 -8.58 -71.65
CA PRO A 6 19.36 -7.94 -70.32
C PRO A 6 20.42 -8.62 -69.39
N THR A 7 20.73 -8.18 -68.16
CA THR A 7 19.97 -8.43 -66.91
C THR A 7 20.62 -7.70 -65.72
N ALA A 8 19.83 -6.93 -64.97
CA ALA A 8 20.22 -6.35 -63.70
C ALA A 8 20.35 -7.43 -62.61
N LYS A 9 21.53 -7.52 -61.97
CA LYS A 9 21.74 -8.33 -60.76
C LYS A 9 20.98 -7.71 -59.59
N LYS A 10 19.88 -8.34 -59.17
CA LYS A 10 19.22 -8.05 -57.89
C LYS A 10 20.11 -8.56 -56.76
N THR A 11 20.65 -7.65 -55.96
CA THR A 11 21.22 -7.97 -54.66
C THR A 11 20.06 -8.33 -53.71
N SER A 12 20.06 -9.57 -53.23
CA SER A 12 19.09 -10.04 -52.24
C SER A 12 19.34 -9.30 -50.92
N ARG A 13 18.41 -8.42 -50.55
CA ARG A 13 18.35 -7.81 -49.22
C ARG A 13 17.94 -8.90 -48.24
N ALA A 14 18.84 -9.26 -47.33
CA ALA A 14 18.54 -10.16 -46.21
C ALA A 14 17.35 -9.61 -45.40
N ALA A 15 16.41 -10.49 -45.09
CA ALA A 15 15.23 -10.16 -44.30
C ALA A 15 15.64 -9.72 -42.88
N PRO A 16 14.98 -8.71 -42.28
CA PRO A 16 15.23 -8.35 -40.89
C PRO A 16 14.85 -9.52 -39.95
N PRO A 17 15.54 -9.70 -38.82
CA PRO A 17 15.20 -10.75 -37.86
C PRO A 17 13.76 -10.54 -37.38
N ALA A 18 12.94 -11.59 -37.43
CA ALA A 18 11.58 -11.55 -36.91
C ALA A 18 11.61 -11.11 -35.44
N GLU A 19 11.07 -9.92 -35.17
CA GLU A 19 10.95 -9.35 -33.84
C GLU A 19 10.03 -10.27 -33.03
N ARG A 20 10.60 -10.91 -32.00
CA ARG A 20 9.84 -11.80 -31.11
C ARG A 20 8.68 -10.98 -30.55
N PRO A 21 7.42 -11.45 -30.66
CA PRO A 21 6.29 -10.71 -30.12
C PRO A 21 6.56 -10.46 -28.64
N ARG A 22 6.50 -9.19 -28.24
CA ARG A 22 6.63 -8.77 -26.83
C ARG A 22 5.36 -9.19 -26.11
N THR A 23 5.22 -10.49 -25.88
CA THR A 23 4.08 -11.08 -25.18
C THR A 23 4.32 -10.90 -23.69
N GLY A 24 3.88 -9.76 -23.18
CA GLY A 24 3.91 -9.46 -21.76
C GLY A 24 3.39 -8.06 -21.54
N ALA A 25 2.08 -7.93 -21.34
CA ALA A 25 1.53 -6.76 -20.67
C ALA A 25 2.35 -6.51 -19.39
N PRO A 26 2.53 -5.26 -18.93
CA PRO A 26 3.17 -4.98 -17.65
C PRO A 26 2.41 -5.74 -16.55
N ARG A 27 2.95 -6.90 -16.17
CA ARG A 27 2.43 -7.72 -15.09
C ARG A 27 3.04 -7.20 -13.81
N ALA A 28 2.21 -7.11 -12.78
CA ALA A 28 2.73 -6.84 -11.44
C ALA A 28 3.77 -7.92 -11.13
N ILE A 29 4.87 -7.56 -10.45
CA ILE A 29 5.89 -8.54 -10.05
C ILE A 29 5.28 -9.67 -9.20
N ALA A 30 4.16 -9.38 -8.52
CA ALA A 30 3.32 -10.35 -7.82
C ALA A 30 2.74 -11.48 -8.71
N ASP A 31 2.50 -11.21 -9.99
CA ASP A 31 1.98 -12.19 -10.96
C ASP A 31 3.06 -13.14 -11.47
N LEU A 32 4.33 -12.75 -11.33
CA LEU A 32 5.50 -13.50 -11.80
C LEU A 32 6.15 -14.36 -10.70
N MET A 33 5.62 -14.34 -9.48
CA MET A 33 6.16 -15.10 -8.35
C MET A 33 5.37 -16.38 -8.06
N PRO A 34 6.06 -17.48 -7.65
CA PRO A 34 5.40 -18.71 -7.21
C PRO A 34 4.37 -18.43 -6.10
N GLU A 35 3.32 -19.25 -6.02
CA GLU A 35 2.16 -19.08 -5.11
C GLU A 35 2.53 -18.80 -3.63
N ILE A 36 3.63 -19.39 -3.14
CA ILE A 36 4.19 -19.13 -1.80
C ILE A 36 4.56 -17.65 -1.61
N GLY A 37 5.05 -17.02 -2.67
CA GLY A 37 5.48 -15.65 -2.71
C GLY A 37 4.35 -14.64 -2.62
N ARG A 38 3.16 -14.95 -3.16
CA ARG A 38 2.01 -14.03 -3.19
C ARG A 38 1.44 -13.75 -1.80
N THR A 39 1.34 -14.76 -0.93
CA THR A 39 0.83 -14.58 0.44
C THR A 39 1.85 -13.86 1.32
N ALA A 40 3.14 -14.14 1.11
CA ALA A 40 4.21 -13.46 1.82
C ALA A 40 4.26 -11.98 1.40
N PHE A 41 4.25 -11.67 0.09
CA PHE A 41 4.20 -10.28 -0.41
C PHE A 41 2.94 -9.52 -0.01
N ARG A 42 1.76 -10.16 0.05
CA ARG A 42 0.54 -9.51 0.58
C ARG A 42 0.74 -9.05 2.02
N LYS A 43 1.37 -9.88 2.86
CA LYS A 43 1.69 -9.51 4.25
C LYS A 43 2.83 -8.50 4.33
N PHE A 44 3.91 -8.66 3.58
CA PHE A 44 5.05 -7.72 3.59
C PHE A 44 4.68 -6.35 3.02
N GLY A 45 3.92 -6.32 1.94
CA GLY A 45 3.36 -5.10 1.35
C GLY A 45 2.39 -4.41 2.29
N PHE A 46 1.60 -5.18 3.06
CA PHE A 46 0.76 -4.63 4.12
C PHE A 46 1.60 -3.98 5.24
N VAL A 47 2.66 -4.64 5.72
CA VAL A 47 3.55 -4.07 6.76
C VAL A 47 4.24 -2.82 6.25
N GLN A 48 4.80 -2.87 5.03
CA GLN A 48 5.45 -1.72 4.40
C GLN A 48 4.48 -0.54 4.26
N SER A 49 3.27 -0.78 3.74
CA SER A 49 2.25 0.27 3.59
C SER A 49 1.77 0.80 4.94
N SER A 50 1.57 -0.06 5.94
CA SER A 50 1.08 0.33 7.26
C SER A 50 2.10 1.18 8.02
N ILE A 51 3.39 0.86 7.92
CA ILE A 51 4.46 1.67 8.53
C ILE A 51 4.46 3.09 7.95
N VAL A 52 4.36 3.23 6.63
CA VAL A 52 4.42 4.53 5.96
C VAL A 52 3.17 5.36 6.23
N THR A 53 2.00 4.74 6.19
CA THR A 53 0.71 5.45 6.35
C THR A 53 0.44 5.83 7.81
N ARG A 54 0.81 4.99 8.77
CA ARG A 54 0.49 5.18 10.21
C ARG A 54 1.73 5.46 11.06
N TRP A 55 2.78 6.00 10.46
CA TRP A 55 4.03 6.27 11.19
C TRP A 55 3.79 7.09 12.46
N ASN A 56 2.97 8.14 12.34
CA ASN A 56 2.62 9.01 13.46
C ASN A 56 1.93 8.25 14.61
N ASP A 57 1.01 7.34 14.32
CA ASP A 57 0.35 6.53 15.35
C ASP A 57 1.30 5.51 15.99
N ILE A 58 2.29 5.03 15.23
CA ILE A 58 3.24 4.02 15.69
C ILE A 58 4.29 4.63 16.63
N VAL A 59 4.99 5.68 16.18
CA VAL A 59 6.09 6.27 16.95
C VAL A 59 5.66 7.46 17.81
N GLY A 60 4.55 8.12 17.48
CA GLY A 60 4.08 9.34 18.12
C GLY A 60 4.55 10.62 17.41
N ALA A 61 3.88 11.72 17.72
CA ALA A 61 4.05 13.01 17.03
C ALA A 61 5.48 13.56 17.09
N ASP A 62 6.17 13.43 18.23
CA ASP A 62 7.51 13.99 18.42
C ASP A 62 8.53 13.34 17.48
N TYR A 63 8.54 12.01 17.41
CA TYR A 63 9.44 11.27 16.53
C TYR A 63 9.01 11.36 15.06
N ALA A 64 7.71 11.36 14.78
CA ALA A 64 7.19 11.47 13.42
C ALA A 64 7.45 12.84 12.78
N ALA A 65 7.63 13.89 13.57
CA ALA A 65 7.97 15.23 13.06
C ALA A 65 9.39 15.30 12.45
N ILE A 66 10.31 14.47 12.96
CA ILE A 66 11.74 14.50 12.59
C ILE A 66 12.22 13.23 11.88
N THR A 67 11.36 12.22 11.76
CA THR A 67 11.67 10.94 11.09
C THR A 67 10.56 10.51 10.15
N ALA A 68 10.94 9.89 9.02
CA ALA A 68 10.01 9.27 8.09
C ALA A 68 10.50 7.89 7.65
N PRO A 69 9.64 6.86 7.67
CA PRO A 69 9.99 5.53 7.21
C PRO A 69 10.02 5.50 5.68
N GLU A 70 11.08 4.96 5.10
CA GLU A 70 11.23 4.85 3.64
C GLU A 70 10.72 3.48 3.17
N SER A 71 11.25 2.41 3.76
CA SER A 71 10.85 1.04 3.46
C SER A 71 11.29 0.08 4.55
N ILE A 72 10.67 -1.10 4.59
CA ILE A 72 11.13 -2.22 5.41
C ILE A 72 11.54 -3.36 4.50
N ARG A 73 12.74 -3.91 4.72
CA ARG A 73 13.26 -5.03 3.95
C ARG A 73 13.41 -6.25 4.82
N PHE A 74 12.73 -7.34 4.46
CA PHE A 74 12.82 -8.62 5.14
C PHE A 74 13.85 -9.53 4.46
N PRO A 75 14.56 -10.38 5.23
CA PRO A 75 15.39 -11.43 4.66
C PRO A 75 14.54 -12.47 3.94
N VAL A 76 15.07 -13.03 2.85
CA VAL A 76 14.36 -13.99 2.00
C VAL A 76 13.96 -15.22 2.82
N GLY A 77 12.67 -15.56 2.81
CA GLY A 77 12.13 -16.72 3.53
C GLY A 77 11.79 -16.49 5.00
N GLN A 78 12.11 -15.32 5.57
CA GLN A 78 11.73 -14.99 6.95
C GLN A 78 10.55 -14.01 6.99
N LYS A 79 9.69 -14.20 7.99
CA LYS A 79 8.48 -13.40 8.24
C LYS A 79 8.69 -12.33 9.33
N SER A 80 9.89 -12.28 9.89
CA SER A 80 10.24 -11.52 11.10
C SER A 80 11.65 -10.94 10.95
N GLY A 81 11.98 -9.91 11.73
CA GLY A 81 13.33 -9.36 11.81
C GLY A 81 13.79 -8.58 10.58
N GLY A 82 12.89 -7.77 10.00
CA GLY A 82 13.23 -6.88 8.90
C GLY A 82 14.17 -5.74 9.30
N THR A 83 14.82 -5.16 8.30
CA THR A 83 15.57 -3.91 8.42
C THR A 83 14.69 -2.75 7.98
N LEU A 84 14.39 -1.83 8.89
CA LEU A 84 13.66 -0.60 8.59
C LEU A 84 14.64 0.47 8.08
N GLN A 85 14.39 1.00 6.88
CA GLN A 85 15.05 2.18 6.37
C GLN A 85 14.31 3.42 6.87
N LEU A 86 15.01 4.23 7.68
CA LEU A 86 14.45 5.40 8.32
C LEU A 86 15.19 6.65 7.85
N THR A 87 14.46 7.60 7.26
CA THR A 87 15.00 8.92 6.96
C THR A 87 14.85 9.82 8.18
N VAL A 88 15.94 10.47 8.57
CA VAL A 88 15.99 11.36 9.73
C VAL A 88 16.37 12.76 9.26
N MET A 89 15.70 13.77 9.81
CA MET A 89 16.03 15.17 9.57
C MET A 89 17.46 15.47 9.99
N SER A 90 18.21 16.14 9.11
CA SER A 90 19.59 16.56 9.39
C SER A 90 19.65 17.37 10.71
N GLY A 91 20.63 17.04 11.56
CA GLY A 91 20.79 17.65 12.90
C GLY A 91 20.19 16.85 14.06
N HIS A 92 19.18 16.00 13.82
CA HIS A 92 18.54 15.19 14.88
C HIS A 92 19.02 13.73 14.92
N ALA A 93 19.93 13.33 14.02
CA ALA A 93 20.40 11.96 13.90
C ALA A 93 21.00 11.35 15.18
N PRO A 94 21.84 12.06 15.97
CA PRO A 94 22.38 11.49 17.21
C PRO A 94 21.30 11.22 18.26
N MET A 95 20.31 12.11 18.38
CA MET A 95 19.18 11.93 19.29
C MET A 95 18.36 10.70 18.90
N ILE A 96 18.05 10.56 17.61
CA ILE A 96 17.30 9.40 17.10
C ILE A 96 18.09 8.10 17.26
N GLN A 97 19.42 8.13 17.12
CA GLN A 97 20.27 6.95 17.32
C GLN A 97 20.07 6.31 18.71
N HIS A 98 19.95 7.14 19.75
CA HIS A 98 19.67 6.68 21.11
C HIS A 98 18.22 6.23 21.29
N ALA A 99 17.28 6.82 20.56
CA ALA A 99 15.87 6.44 20.58
C ALA A 99 15.53 5.25 19.67
N LEU A 100 16.49 4.69 18.92
CA LEU A 100 16.25 3.55 18.03
C LEU A 100 15.66 2.33 18.74
N PRO A 101 16.13 1.91 19.93
CA PRO A 101 15.54 0.77 20.63
C PRO A 101 14.06 1.01 20.94
N ASP A 102 13.71 2.20 21.40
CA ASP A 102 12.32 2.58 21.70
C ASP A 102 11.45 2.59 20.44
N ILE A 103 11.98 3.09 19.32
CA ILE A 103 11.28 3.07 18.02
C ILE A 103 11.02 1.63 17.58
N ILE A 104 12.02 0.74 17.70
CA ILE A 104 11.88 -0.68 17.35
C ILE A 104 10.81 -1.34 18.23
N GLU A 105 10.80 -1.07 19.53
CA GLU A 105 9.79 -1.61 20.45
C GLU A 105 8.39 -1.12 20.10
N ARG A 106 8.21 0.17 19.84
CA ARG A 106 6.91 0.75 19.44
C ARG A 106 6.39 0.12 18.15
N VAL A 107 7.27 -0.01 17.15
CA VAL A 107 6.93 -0.66 15.88
C VAL A 107 6.52 -2.12 16.11
N ASN A 108 7.31 -2.89 16.85
CA ASN A 108 7.02 -4.30 17.11
C ASN A 108 5.73 -4.49 17.95
N ARG A 109 5.46 -3.56 18.88
CA ARG A 109 4.20 -3.52 19.65
C ARG A 109 2.98 -3.28 18.75
N PHE A 110 3.09 -2.37 17.79
CA PHE A 110 2.01 -2.09 16.85
C PHE A 110 1.67 -3.31 15.98
N PHE A 111 2.69 -4.06 15.53
CA PHE A 111 2.47 -5.26 14.71
C PHE A 111 2.13 -6.52 15.52
N GLY A 112 2.45 -6.55 16.82
CA GLY A 112 2.22 -7.70 17.70
C GLY A 112 3.22 -8.85 17.50
N TYR A 113 4.30 -8.64 16.75
CA TYR A 113 5.40 -9.58 16.54
C TYR A 113 6.69 -8.82 16.21
N ALA A 114 7.83 -9.52 16.21
CA ALA A 114 9.13 -8.94 15.88
C ALA A 114 9.27 -8.63 14.37
N ALA A 115 8.60 -7.58 13.91
CA ALA A 115 8.62 -7.13 12.52
C ALA A 115 9.95 -6.48 12.15
N VAL A 116 10.54 -5.68 13.05
CA VAL A 116 11.81 -4.98 12.84
C VAL A 116 12.85 -5.49 13.84
N ALA A 117 14.03 -5.85 13.33
CA ALA A 117 15.20 -6.19 14.14
C ALA A 117 16.31 -5.13 14.06
N LYS A 118 16.42 -4.41 12.94
CA LYS A 118 17.45 -3.41 12.71
C LYS A 118 16.85 -2.17 12.06
N VAL A 119 17.40 -1.01 12.39
CA VAL A 119 17.06 0.26 11.73
C VAL A 119 18.31 0.76 11.03
N ALA A 120 18.21 0.99 9.73
CA ALA A 120 19.19 1.67 8.93
C ALA A 120 18.75 3.13 8.79
N MET A 121 19.54 4.04 9.33
CA MET A 121 19.26 5.47 9.28
C MET A 121 19.89 6.10 8.04
N LYS A 122 19.14 6.98 7.39
CA LYS A 122 19.60 7.84 6.30
C LYS A 122 19.29 9.28 6.66
N GLN A 123 20.27 10.17 6.53
CA GLN A 123 20.02 11.60 6.71
C GLN A 123 19.37 12.17 5.45
N GLY A 124 18.30 12.93 5.62
CA GLY A 124 17.57 13.50 4.49
C GLY A 124 16.53 14.52 4.93
N MET A 125 15.90 15.15 3.94
CA MET A 125 14.80 16.07 4.18
C MET A 125 13.54 15.25 4.48
N VAL A 126 13.06 15.33 5.72
CA VAL A 126 11.78 14.74 6.12
C VAL A 126 10.69 15.74 5.71
N GLY A 127 10.00 15.46 4.61
CA GLY A 127 8.83 16.24 4.22
C GLY A 127 7.71 16.05 5.25
N PRO A 128 6.85 17.06 5.48
CA PRO A 128 5.73 16.92 6.41
C PRO A 128 4.87 15.73 5.98
N ALA A 129 4.58 14.82 6.93
CA ALA A 129 3.70 13.70 6.70
C ALA A 129 2.37 14.22 6.10
N PRO A 130 1.83 13.60 5.04
CA PRO A 130 0.52 13.98 4.52
C PRO A 130 -0.49 13.88 5.67
N VAL A 131 -1.05 15.02 6.07
CA VAL A 131 -2.15 15.03 7.02
C VAL A 131 -3.28 14.26 6.35
N GLU A 132 -3.58 13.06 6.86
CA GLU A 132 -4.70 12.28 6.39
C GLU A 132 -5.95 13.13 6.62
N ARG A 133 -6.44 13.77 5.55
CA ARG A 133 -7.72 14.46 5.55
C ARG A 133 -8.75 13.37 5.72
N ARG A 134 -9.08 13.03 6.96
CA ARG A 134 -10.25 12.21 7.26
C ARG A 134 -11.40 12.83 6.46
N PRO A 135 -12.02 12.08 5.53
CA PRO A 135 -13.11 12.65 4.76
C PRO A 135 -14.13 13.20 5.76
N PRO A 136 -14.67 14.41 5.52
CA PRO A 136 -15.68 14.96 6.40
C PRO A 136 -16.76 13.89 6.59
N PRO A 137 -17.33 13.74 7.81
CA PRO A 137 -18.37 12.76 8.05
C PRO A 137 -19.41 12.94 6.95
N ARG A 138 -19.58 11.89 6.12
CA ARG A 138 -20.52 11.94 4.99
C ARG A 138 -21.86 12.28 5.63
N ASN A 139 -22.37 13.48 5.35
CA ASN A 139 -23.66 13.94 5.86
C ASN A 139 -24.63 12.78 5.74
N LEU A 140 -25.08 12.31 6.90
CA LEU A 140 -25.95 11.15 7.03
C LEU A 140 -27.16 11.42 6.15
N LYS A 141 -27.31 10.67 5.05
CA LYS A 141 -28.55 10.74 4.30
C LYS A 141 -29.66 10.23 5.24
N PRO A 142 -30.79 10.95 5.35
CA PRO A 142 -31.92 10.48 6.13
C PRO A 142 -32.28 9.05 5.71
N ILE A 143 -32.61 8.23 6.70
CA ILE A 143 -33.01 6.82 6.53
C ILE A 143 -34.10 6.77 5.43
N PRO A 144 -33.93 5.94 4.37
CA PRO A 144 -34.99 5.72 3.40
C PRO A 144 -36.26 5.24 4.11
N VAL A 145 -37.36 5.94 3.88
CA VAL A 145 -38.66 5.77 4.57
C VAL A 145 -39.18 4.33 4.50
N GLU A 146 -38.78 3.56 3.48
CA GLU A 146 -39.16 2.15 3.32
C GLU A 146 -38.62 1.21 4.40
N LEU A 147 -37.56 1.60 5.12
CA LEU A 147 -37.01 0.79 6.23
C LEU A 147 -37.68 1.07 7.58
N GLY A 148 -38.43 2.18 7.68
CA GLY A 148 -39.14 2.57 8.90
C GLY A 148 -40.34 1.67 9.22
N ASP A 149 -40.99 1.08 8.20
CA ASP A 149 -42.15 0.22 8.40
C ASP A 149 -41.77 -1.15 9.00
N SER A 150 -40.64 -1.75 8.59
CA SER A 150 -40.16 -3.02 9.17
C SER A 150 -39.67 -2.91 10.62
N LEU A 151 -39.46 -1.69 11.13
CA LEU A 151 -38.98 -1.43 12.49
C LEU A 151 -40.11 -1.00 13.45
N ARG A 152 -41.33 -0.74 12.93
CA ARG A 152 -42.49 -0.37 13.75
C ARG A 152 -43.03 -1.51 14.60
N ASP A 153 -42.88 -2.76 14.15
CA ASP A 153 -43.31 -3.96 14.87
C ASP A 153 -42.42 -4.33 16.06
N ILE A 154 -41.31 -3.60 16.27
CA ILE A 154 -40.41 -3.81 17.40
C ILE A 154 -40.92 -3.02 18.61
N GLY A 155 -41.43 -3.72 19.62
CA GLY A 155 -41.99 -3.13 20.85
C GLY A 155 -40.95 -2.53 21.81
N ASP A 156 -39.66 -2.82 21.62
CA ASP A 156 -38.57 -2.28 22.45
C ASP A 156 -37.91 -1.05 21.77
N PRO A 157 -37.97 0.14 22.40
CA PRO A 157 -37.43 1.38 21.84
C PRO A 157 -35.90 1.43 21.79
N GLU A 158 -35.19 0.72 22.66
CA GLU A 158 -33.73 0.68 22.65
C GLU A 158 -33.23 -0.24 21.55
N LEU A 159 -33.85 -1.41 21.39
CA LEU A 159 -33.53 -2.34 20.29
C LEU A 159 -33.78 -1.69 18.92
N ARG A 160 -34.87 -0.92 18.79
CA ARG A 160 -35.18 -0.15 17.57
C ARG A 160 -34.05 0.81 17.21
N LYS A 161 -33.56 1.60 18.17
CA LYS A 161 -32.45 2.54 17.94
C LYS A 161 -31.16 1.84 17.49
N VAL A 162 -30.85 0.69 18.10
CA VAL A 162 -29.66 -0.09 17.73
C VAL A 162 -29.76 -0.62 16.30
N LEU A 163 -30.94 -1.13 15.91
CA LEU A 163 -31.18 -1.65 14.57
C LEU A 163 -31.25 -0.53 13.51
N GLU A 164 -31.80 0.64 13.84
CA GLU A 164 -31.75 1.84 12.99
C GLU A 164 -30.29 2.28 12.75
N SER A 165 -29.48 2.34 13.81
CA SER A 165 -28.06 2.69 13.71
C SER A 165 -27.29 1.71 12.82
N LEU A 166 -27.54 0.41 12.95
CA LEU A 166 -26.93 -0.63 12.12
C LEU A 166 -27.37 -0.53 10.65
N ALA A 167 -28.67 -0.38 10.40
CA ALA A 167 -29.21 -0.26 9.05
C ALA A 167 -28.68 0.98 8.33
N GLN A 168 -28.55 2.11 9.04
CA GLN A 168 -27.95 3.34 8.54
C GLN A 168 -26.45 3.15 8.21
N GLY A 169 -25.73 2.36 9.01
CA GLY A 169 -24.35 1.96 8.73
C GLY A 169 -24.22 1.13 7.45
N LEU A 170 -25.11 0.15 7.25
CA LEU A 170 -25.15 -0.70 6.05
C LEU A 170 -25.49 0.08 4.78
N ALA A 171 -26.50 0.97 4.84
CA ALA A 171 -26.88 1.82 3.71
C ALA A 171 -25.74 2.77 3.26
N ASN A 172 -24.91 3.23 4.20
CA ASN A 172 -23.75 4.08 3.90
C ASN A 172 -22.54 3.31 3.32
N SER A 173 -22.50 1.99 3.51
CA SER A 173 -21.40 1.12 3.05
C SER A 173 -21.58 0.62 1.62
N ASN A 174 -22.74 0.82 0.99
CA ASN A 174 -23.05 0.27 -0.33
C ASN A 174 -22.55 1.16 -1.49
N GLY A 175 -21.24 1.42 -1.51
CA GLY A 175 -20.51 1.74 -2.74
C GLY A 175 -19.64 0.54 -3.09
N LEU A 176 -19.89 -0.11 -4.23
CA LEU A 176 -19.11 -1.24 -4.73
C LEU A 176 -17.60 -0.99 -4.51
N PRO A 177 -16.87 -1.89 -3.83
CA PRO A 177 -15.43 -1.75 -3.69
C PRO A 177 -14.80 -1.79 -5.08
N LYS A 178 -14.31 -0.66 -5.57
CA LYS A 178 -13.39 -0.64 -6.72
C LYS A 178 -12.07 -1.20 -6.22
N ILE A 179 -11.94 -2.52 -6.30
CA ILE A 179 -10.65 -3.18 -6.26
C ILE A 179 -10.03 -2.92 -7.63
N GLY A 180 -9.10 -1.97 -7.67
CA GLY A 180 -8.18 -1.71 -8.77
C GLY A 180 -6.77 -1.84 -8.24
#